data_AF-A0A919KZE6-F1
#
_entry.id   AF-A0A919KZE6-F1
#
_cell.length_a   1.000
_cell.length_b   1.000
_cell.length_c   1.000
_cell.angle_alpha   90.00
_cell.angle_beta   90.00
_cell.angle_gamma   90.00
#
_symmetry.space_group_name_H-M   'P 1'
#
loop_
_entity.id
_entity.type
_entity.pdbx_description
1 polymer ?
#
loop_
_entity_poly.entity_id
_entity_poly.type
_entity_poly.pdbx_seq_one_letter_code
_entity_poly.pdbx_strand_id
1 'polypeptide(L)'
;MSRELTEDEKKVLVLLSQQVHGVTAGCTRQELALTGVLAGSTDPAGYGRFHDRFQQIGLELLELVKGGVHLVVNESLPAGMGANTRLSWGMKPQLIDIELAPSLLASSAPRVLPLHTVTLVHELSHALHEAPSFPVKDYAYRSGWALEYLPAAMAECNADTYAEAAALLAEGLLDRPGQLRAPGRTPAIRRALFRTAGWSALGPALAWADVTVNRAWIRSNDYLATAEKDAADTAERAVQLASWLADEDLAARVEIEDELERAGLIKPRYQGMLNSGFGLSRTDKATAGQIHNFFTAVKNALTDLVPVPVVGGSAVRYQHESRQLSIPHAVMNQGPVPLAALVVDAVILGLGEPAGSETPAFAAAKRRLVDLFVRNDRPVERAALKELGKTFETARYRVPTPAEWQALAVGLRMARLDDVAALWRVVTVQARDLVTRSKADAARAKDPLLPPASAPAVKEQAAQSLADLKVLADLDKNLAVEVGLAATITGELAADQVVPVAQIVELEEILAQLTTLVCGVHPEKTAVYQGLWKLMPHRA
;
A
#
# COMPACT_ATOMS: atom_id res chain seq x y z
N MET A 1 -15.97 8.71 13.87
CA MET A 1 -17.28 8.40 14.50
C MET A 1 -17.96 7.42 13.57
N SER A 2 -18.37 6.26 14.09
CA SER A 2 -19.00 5.21 13.27
C SER A 2 -20.52 5.35 13.29
N ARG A 3 -21.17 5.12 12.15
CA ARG A 3 -22.64 5.15 12.00
C ARG A 3 -23.12 4.00 11.12
N GLU A 4 -24.42 3.71 11.18
CA GLU A 4 -25.05 2.78 10.24
C GLU A 4 -25.05 3.36 8.81
N LEU A 5 -25.16 2.45 7.82
CA LEU A 5 -25.30 2.80 6.41
C LEU A 5 -26.68 3.41 6.14
N THR A 6 -26.72 4.45 5.31
CA THR A 6 -27.94 4.99 4.71
C THR A 6 -28.51 4.04 3.66
N GLU A 7 -29.78 4.23 3.25
CA GLU A 7 -30.42 3.38 2.23
C GLU A 7 -29.73 3.43 0.87
N ASP A 8 -29.16 4.58 0.48
CA ASP A 8 -28.43 4.68 -0.79
C ASP A 8 -27.05 4.01 -0.69
N GLU A 9 -26.36 4.13 0.44
CA GLU A 9 -25.11 3.40 0.71
C GLU A 9 -25.34 1.89 0.73
N LYS A 10 -26.46 1.40 1.28
CA LYS A 10 -26.85 -0.01 1.22
C LYS A 10 -27.01 -0.50 -0.22
N LYS A 11 -27.62 0.28 -1.12
CA LYS A 11 -27.72 -0.08 -2.55
C LYS A 11 -26.36 -0.19 -3.21
N VAL A 12 -25.44 0.73 -2.93
CA VAL A 12 -24.07 0.68 -3.44
C VAL A 12 -23.34 -0.55 -2.90
N LEU A 13 -23.48 -0.83 -1.61
CA LEU A 13 -22.90 -2.02 -0.97
C LEU A 13 -23.41 -3.33 -1.57
N VAL A 14 -24.70 -3.43 -1.92
CA VAL A 14 -25.25 -4.59 -2.63
C VAL A 14 -24.56 -4.81 -3.98
N LEU A 15 -24.33 -3.74 -4.75
CA LEU A 15 -23.63 -3.83 -6.04
C LEU A 15 -22.15 -4.21 -5.84
N LEU A 16 -21.48 -3.63 -4.84
CA LEU A 16 -20.11 -4.01 -4.48
C LEU A 16 -20.03 -5.47 -4.06
N SER A 17 -20.99 -5.96 -3.29
CA SER A 17 -21.06 -7.35 -2.85
C SER A 17 -21.21 -8.33 -4.02
N GLN A 18 -22.02 -7.99 -5.02
CA GLN A 18 -22.13 -8.77 -6.25
C GLN A 18 -20.81 -8.80 -7.03
N GLN A 19 -20.08 -7.68 -7.10
CA GLN A 19 -18.78 -7.63 -7.76
C GLN A 19 -17.71 -8.43 -7.02
N VAL A 20 -17.63 -8.29 -5.68
CA VAL A 20 -16.73 -9.09 -4.84
C VAL A 20 -17.04 -10.58 -5.03
N HIS A 21 -18.30 -10.98 -4.94
CA HIS A 21 -18.72 -12.36 -5.15
C HIS A 21 -18.35 -12.88 -6.54
N GLY A 22 -18.60 -12.10 -7.59
CA GLY A 22 -18.27 -12.46 -8.96
C GLY A 22 -16.77 -12.72 -9.18
N VAL A 23 -15.91 -11.91 -8.57
CA VAL A 23 -14.45 -12.05 -8.67
C VAL A 23 -13.92 -13.20 -7.81
N THR A 24 -14.51 -13.42 -6.63
CA THR A 24 -14.01 -14.36 -5.63
C THR A 24 -14.63 -15.76 -5.76
N ALA A 25 -15.95 -15.86 -5.57
CA ALA A 25 -16.68 -17.12 -5.65
C ALA A 25 -16.82 -17.62 -7.10
N GLY A 26 -16.86 -16.69 -8.06
CA GLY A 26 -17.00 -16.99 -9.48
C GLY A 26 -15.74 -17.51 -10.17
N CYS A 27 -14.55 -17.40 -9.55
CA CYS A 27 -13.30 -17.86 -10.18
C CYS A 27 -13.05 -19.35 -9.97
N THR A 28 -12.46 -19.98 -10.97
CA THR A 28 -11.92 -21.34 -10.89
C THR A 28 -10.52 -21.35 -10.26
N ARG A 29 -10.10 -22.52 -9.74
CA ARG A 29 -8.73 -22.74 -9.26
C ARG A 29 -7.67 -22.42 -10.33
N GLN A 30 -7.98 -22.72 -11.59
CA GLN A 30 -7.07 -22.49 -12.70
C GLN A 30 -6.92 -20.99 -13.00
N GLU A 31 -8.02 -20.24 -13.04
CA GLU A 31 -7.98 -18.78 -13.21
C GLU A 31 -7.22 -18.10 -12.06
N LEU A 32 -7.43 -18.56 -10.82
CA LEU A 32 -6.68 -18.05 -9.68
C LEU A 32 -5.19 -18.39 -9.78
N ALA A 33 -4.84 -19.61 -10.21
CA ALA A 33 -3.45 -20.01 -10.41
C ALA A 33 -2.73 -19.18 -11.50
N LEU A 34 -3.45 -18.80 -12.57
CA LEU A 34 -2.94 -17.96 -13.65
C LEU A 34 -2.58 -16.53 -13.19
N THR A 35 -3.12 -16.07 -12.06
CA THR A 35 -2.73 -14.77 -11.48
C THR A 35 -1.28 -14.76 -10.98
N GLY A 36 -0.71 -15.92 -10.64
CA GLY A 36 0.67 -16.04 -10.17
C GLY A 36 0.95 -15.45 -8.79
N VAL A 37 -0.07 -15.04 -8.02
CA VAL A 37 0.13 -14.35 -6.73
C VAL A 37 0.79 -15.20 -5.64
N LEU A 38 0.75 -16.53 -5.75
CA LEU A 38 1.48 -17.45 -4.86
C LEU A 38 2.81 -17.94 -5.43
N ALA A 39 3.20 -17.49 -6.63
CA ALA A 39 4.41 -17.93 -7.32
C ALA A 39 5.68 -17.23 -6.77
N GLY A 40 5.77 -17.04 -5.45
CA GLY A 40 6.90 -16.40 -4.78
C GLY A 40 8.24 -17.11 -5.02
N SER A 41 9.26 -16.83 -4.21
CA SER A 41 10.61 -17.40 -4.38
C SER A 41 10.72 -18.93 -4.16
N THR A 42 9.60 -19.59 -3.86
CA THR A 42 9.48 -21.03 -3.60
C THR A 42 8.34 -21.61 -4.44
N ASP A 43 8.50 -22.83 -4.95
CA ASP A 43 7.47 -23.52 -5.74
C ASP A 43 6.13 -23.56 -4.97
N PRO A 44 5.01 -23.09 -5.56
CA PRO A 44 3.71 -23.14 -4.91
C PRO A 44 3.25 -24.60 -4.78
N ALA A 45 2.99 -25.05 -3.54
CA ALA A 45 2.52 -26.41 -3.26
C ALA A 45 1.09 -26.71 -3.76
N GLY A 46 0.35 -25.69 -4.22
CA GLY A 46 -0.96 -25.80 -4.85
C GLY A 46 -1.91 -24.67 -4.45
N TYR A 47 -2.81 -24.25 -5.34
CA TYR A 47 -3.76 -23.15 -5.11
C TYR A 47 -5.04 -23.55 -4.35
N GLY A 48 -5.18 -24.81 -3.92
CA GLY A 48 -6.42 -25.34 -3.35
C GLY A 48 -6.92 -24.56 -2.12
N ARG A 49 -6.08 -24.48 -1.07
CA ARG A 49 -6.42 -23.77 0.17
C ARG A 49 -6.66 -22.28 -0.07
N PHE A 50 -5.82 -21.64 -0.88
CA PHE A 50 -5.96 -20.22 -1.22
C PHE A 50 -7.27 -19.95 -1.97
N HIS A 51 -7.63 -20.82 -2.92
CA HIS A 51 -8.90 -20.74 -3.64
C HIS A 51 -10.10 -20.90 -2.71
N ASP A 52 -10.09 -21.91 -1.84
CA ASP A 52 -11.18 -22.15 -0.90
C ASP A 52 -11.40 -20.93 0.03
N ARG A 53 -10.30 -20.32 0.52
CA ARG A 53 -10.34 -19.07 1.30
C ARG A 53 -10.83 -17.88 0.48
N PHE A 54 -10.37 -17.75 -0.77
CA PHE A 54 -10.79 -16.68 -1.65
C PHE A 54 -12.30 -16.75 -1.91
N GLN A 55 -12.86 -17.94 -2.14
CA GLN A 55 -14.31 -18.12 -2.28
C GLN A 55 -15.08 -17.76 -1.01
N GLN A 56 -14.54 -18.06 0.18
CA GLN A 56 -15.16 -17.70 1.45
C GLN A 56 -15.32 -16.19 1.61
N ILE A 57 -14.38 -15.37 1.13
CA ILE A 57 -14.51 -13.89 1.15
C ILE A 57 -15.82 -13.43 0.50
N GLY A 58 -16.15 -13.98 -0.67
CA GLY A 58 -17.37 -13.65 -1.41
C GLY A 58 -18.65 -14.11 -0.74
N LEU A 59 -18.60 -15.17 0.06
CA LEU A 59 -19.74 -15.68 0.83
C LEU A 59 -19.91 -14.89 2.14
N GLU A 60 -18.81 -14.60 2.83
CA GLU A 60 -18.78 -13.85 4.09
C GLU A 60 -19.38 -12.46 3.92
N LEU A 61 -19.03 -11.74 2.84
CA LEU A 61 -19.63 -10.43 2.58
C LEU A 61 -21.15 -10.50 2.38
N LEU A 62 -21.66 -11.54 1.72
CA LEU A 62 -23.11 -11.70 1.56
C LEU A 62 -23.80 -11.92 2.91
N GLU A 63 -23.19 -12.69 3.80
CA GLU A 63 -23.72 -12.94 5.15
C GLU A 63 -23.60 -11.70 6.04
N LEU A 64 -22.48 -10.98 6.02
CA LEU A 64 -22.30 -9.73 6.74
C LEU A 64 -23.28 -8.64 6.28
N VAL A 65 -23.55 -8.55 4.98
CA VAL A 65 -24.55 -7.63 4.41
C VAL A 65 -25.97 -8.01 4.84
N LYS A 66 -26.32 -9.30 4.88
CA LYS A 66 -27.63 -9.77 5.36
C LYS A 66 -27.81 -9.56 6.86
N GLY A 67 -26.75 -9.78 7.64
CA GLY A 67 -26.74 -9.62 9.10
C GLY A 67 -26.68 -8.17 9.55
N GLY A 68 -26.06 -7.27 8.78
CA GLY A 68 -26.06 -5.81 8.94
C GLY A 68 -25.30 -5.25 10.14
N VAL A 69 -25.03 -6.04 11.19
CA VAL A 69 -24.49 -5.55 12.48
C VAL A 69 -22.99 -5.23 12.45
N HIS A 70 -22.24 -5.83 11.51
CA HIS A 70 -20.77 -5.71 11.47
C HIS A 70 -20.25 -4.75 10.40
N LEU A 71 -21.12 -4.08 9.63
CA LEU A 71 -20.70 -3.12 8.60
C LEU A 71 -21.12 -1.72 9.05
N VAL A 72 -20.15 -0.82 9.22
CA VAL A 72 -20.40 0.54 9.69
C VAL A 72 -19.66 1.55 8.81
N VAL A 73 -20.19 2.76 8.69
CA VAL A 73 -19.47 3.86 8.04
C VAL A 73 -18.68 4.62 9.09
N ASN A 74 -17.37 4.78 8.90
CA ASN A 74 -16.52 5.58 9.78
C ASN A 74 -15.96 6.78 9.00
N GLU A 75 -16.49 7.96 9.30
CA GLU A 75 -16.09 9.23 8.65
C GLU A 75 -14.73 9.74 9.13
N SER A 76 -14.15 9.11 10.15
CA SER A 76 -12.84 9.47 10.72
C SER A 76 -11.70 8.61 10.20
N LEU A 77 -11.95 7.71 9.24
CA LEU A 77 -10.87 6.99 8.58
C LEU A 77 -9.96 7.99 7.84
N PRO A 78 -8.62 7.79 7.87
CA PRO A 78 -7.70 8.62 7.09
C PRO A 78 -8.08 8.65 5.61
N ALA A 79 -7.84 9.78 4.92
CA ALA A 79 -8.26 9.95 3.52
C ALA A 79 -7.71 8.88 2.54
N GLY A 80 -6.59 8.24 2.88
CA GLY A 80 -5.98 7.14 2.12
C GLY A 80 -6.51 5.74 2.46
N MET A 81 -7.36 5.60 3.47
CA MET A 81 -7.89 4.33 3.96
C MET A 81 -9.35 4.18 3.55
N GLY A 82 -9.61 3.33 2.55
CA GLY A 82 -10.96 3.14 2.01
C GLY A 82 -11.87 2.29 2.91
N ALA A 83 -11.29 1.41 3.71
CA ALA A 83 -11.97 0.62 4.72
C ALA A 83 -10.95 0.14 5.77
N ASN A 84 -11.43 -0.41 6.88
CA ASN A 84 -10.61 -0.94 7.95
C ASN A 84 -11.34 -2.08 8.68
N THR A 85 -10.65 -3.18 8.93
CA THR A 85 -11.18 -4.30 9.70
C THR A 85 -10.81 -4.15 11.16
N ARG A 86 -11.81 -3.93 12.01
CA ARG A 86 -11.61 -3.77 13.45
C ARG A 86 -11.77 -5.11 14.14
N LEU A 87 -10.72 -5.52 14.85
CA LEU A 87 -10.71 -6.72 15.66
C LEU A 87 -10.54 -6.38 17.15
N SER A 88 -11.09 -7.21 18.03
CA SER A 88 -10.85 -7.12 19.47
C SER A 88 -9.38 -7.36 19.81
N TRP A 89 -8.93 -6.90 20.97
CA TRP A 89 -7.56 -7.10 21.42
C TRP A 89 -7.34 -8.52 21.99
N GLY A 90 -6.07 -8.92 22.11
CA GLY A 90 -5.63 -10.15 22.76
C GLY A 90 -5.32 -11.30 21.79
N MET A 91 -4.97 -12.46 22.36
CA MET A 91 -4.49 -13.64 21.61
C MET A 91 -5.48 -14.24 20.60
N LYS A 92 -6.77 -13.97 20.77
CA LYS A 92 -7.84 -14.44 19.88
C LYS A 92 -8.73 -13.26 19.47
N PRO A 93 -8.22 -12.37 18.60
CA PRO A 93 -8.94 -11.17 18.20
C PRO A 93 -10.22 -11.59 17.47
N GLN A 94 -11.38 -11.03 17.85
CA GLN A 94 -12.67 -11.29 17.22
C GLN A 94 -13.05 -10.11 16.32
N LEU A 95 -13.72 -10.38 15.21
CA LEU A 95 -14.28 -9.32 14.38
C LEU A 95 -15.25 -8.48 15.21
N ILE A 96 -15.00 -7.17 15.27
CA ILE A 96 -15.92 -6.21 15.86
C ILE A 96 -16.79 -5.66 14.73
N ASP A 97 -16.16 -5.01 13.75
CA ASP A 97 -16.79 -4.48 12.55
C ASP A 97 -15.79 -4.31 11.41
N ILE A 98 -16.33 -4.10 10.21
CA ILE A 98 -15.63 -3.57 9.05
C ILE A 98 -16.12 -2.14 8.88
N GLU A 99 -15.20 -1.20 9.07
CA GLU A 99 -15.43 0.23 8.96
C GLU A 99 -15.19 0.66 7.51
N LEU A 100 -16.21 1.24 6.87
CA LEU A 100 -16.17 1.70 5.49
C LEU A 100 -16.02 3.22 5.45
N ALA A 101 -15.11 3.73 4.64
CA ALA A 101 -15.03 5.16 4.40
C ALA A 101 -16.21 5.61 3.51
N PRO A 102 -16.77 6.82 3.70
CA PRO A 102 -17.83 7.34 2.83
C PRO A 102 -17.44 7.35 1.34
N SER A 103 -16.17 7.57 1.03
CA SER A 103 -15.63 7.55 -0.33
C SER A 103 -15.80 6.19 -1.03
N LEU A 104 -15.71 5.09 -0.27
CA LEU A 104 -15.93 3.73 -0.79
C LEU A 104 -17.40 3.50 -1.21
N LEU A 105 -18.33 4.22 -0.58
CA LEU A 105 -19.77 4.09 -0.82
C LEU A 105 -20.33 5.22 -1.69
N ALA A 106 -19.50 6.19 -2.09
CA ALA A 106 -19.91 7.39 -2.79
C ALA A 106 -20.40 7.16 -4.23
N SER A 107 -20.06 6.02 -4.85
CA SER A 107 -20.41 5.76 -6.26
C SER A 107 -20.60 4.29 -6.57
N SER A 108 -21.68 3.97 -7.29
CA SER A 108 -21.92 2.70 -7.96
C SER A 108 -21.43 2.68 -9.42
N ALA A 109 -20.64 3.68 -9.83
CA ALA A 109 -20.18 3.76 -11.21
C ALA A 109 -19.33 2.54 -11.58
N PRO A 110 -19.57 1.88 -12.73
CA PRO A 110 -18.82 0.69 -13.16
C PRO A 110 -17.29 0.85 -13.25
N ARG A 111 -16.78 2.08 -13.28
CA ARG A 111 -15.34 2.38 -13.28
C ARG A 111 -14.69 2.38 -11.91
N VAL A 112 -15.48 2.67 -10.87
CA VAL A 112 -15.01 2.84 -9.49
C VAL A 112 -15.21 1.54 -8.71
N LEU A 113 -16.30 0.82 -9.00
CA LEU A 113 -16.61 -0.46 -8.37
C LEU A 113 -15.43 -1.44 -8.36
N PRO A 114 -14.65 -1.65 -9.44
CA PRO A 114 -13.56 -2.62 -9.39
C PRO A 114 -12.44 -2.23 -8.41
N LEU A 115 -12.14 -0.94 -8.25
CA LEU A 115 -11.16 -0.48 -7.26
C LEU A 115 -11.68 -0.71 -5.83
N HIS A 116 -12.95 -0.37 -5.58
CA HIS A 116 -13.58 -0.59 -4.28
C HIS A 116 -13.72 -2.09 -3.95
N THR A 117 -13.95 -2.93 -4.96
CA THR A 117 -13.93 -4.40 -4.83
C THR A 117 -12.58 -4.89 -4.33
N VAL A 118 -11.47 -4.38 -4.88
CA VAL A 118 -10.12 -4.76 -4.44
C VAL A 118 -9.88 -4.34 -2.99
N THR A 119 -10.26 -3.12 -2.61
CA THR A 119 -10.19 -2.66 -1.21
C THR A 119 -11.02 -3.53 -0.27
N LEU A 120 -12.24 -3.89 -0.65
CA LEU A 120 -13.08 -4.74 0.20
C LEU A 120 -12.55 -6.16 0.32
N VAL A 121 -12.01 -6.75 -0.75
CA VAL A 121 -11.39 -8.07 -0.69
C VAL A 121 -10.21 -8.09 0.29
N HIS A 122 -9.38 -7.03 0.30
CA HIS A 122 -8.32 -6.87 1.29
C HIS A 122 -8.89 -6.95 2.72
N GLU A 123 -9.84 -6.07 3.06
CA GLU A 123 -10.38 -6.00 4.42
C GLU A 123 -11.12 -7.27 4.84
N LEU A 124 -11.98 -7.81 3.97
CA LEU A 124 -12.73 -9.03 4.25
C LEU A 124 -11.82 -10.25 4.46
N SER A 125 -10.63 -10.26 3.86
CA SER A 125 -9.67 -11.34 4.11
C SER A 125 -9.21 -11.38 5.56
N HIS A 126 -9.13 -10.23 6.26
CA HIS A 126 -8.85 -10.19 7.70
C HIS A 126 -9.98 -10.74 8.56
N ALA A 127 -11.21 -10.75 8.04
CA ALA A 127 -12.40 -11.22 8.73
C ALA A 127 -12.64 -12.74 8.59
N LEU A 128 -11.85 -13.46 7.79
CA LEU A 128 -12.00 -14.90 7.61
C LEU A 128 -11.87 -15.66 8.94
N HIS A 129 -12.94 -16.35 9.32
CA HIS A 129 -13.02 -17.11 10.56
C HIS A 129 -12.40 -18.50 10.40
N GLU A 130 -11.16 -18.69 10.86
CA GLU A 130 -10.48 -19.99 10.75
C GLU A 130 -9.98 -20.52 12.10
N ALA A 131 -10.16 -21.83 12.31
CA ALA A 131 -9.62 -22.50 13.48
C ALA A 131 -8.10 -22.77 13.31
N PRO A 132 -7.26 -22.54 14.35
CA PRO A 132 -7.59 -22.02 15.68
C PRO A 132 -7.09 -20.57 15.93
N SER A 133 -6.87 -19.73 14.91
CA SER A 133 -6.35 -18.35 15.09
C SER A 133 -6.56 -17.54 13.80
N PHE A 134 -7.32 -16.43 13.81
CA PHE A 134 -7.60 -15.57 12.65
C PHE A 134 -6.34 -15.28 11.76
N PRO A 135 -6.26 -15.79 10.51
CA PRO A 135 -5.00 -15.87 9.78
C PRO A 135 -5.05 -15.26 8.36
N VAL A 136 -5.20 -13.95 8.28
CA VAL A 136 -4.67 -13.13 7.17
C VAL A 136 -4.22 -11.80 7.78
N LYS A 137 -2.99 -11.37 7.53
CA LYS A 137 -2.37 -10.17 8.13
C LYS A 137 -1.73 -9.29 7.07
N ASP A 138 -1.33 -8.10 7.48
CA ASP A 138 -0.52 -7.21 6.66
C ASP A 138 0.97 -7.52 6.87
N TYR A 139 1.50 -8.39 6.02
CA TYR A 139 2.94 -8.62 5.92
C TYR A 139 3.55 -7.76 4.80
N ALA A 140 2.85 -7.66 3.67
CA ALA A 140 3.29 -6.94 2.49
C ALA A 140 2.12 -6.24 1.81
N TYR A 141 2.34 -4.96 1.47
CA TYR A 141 1.36 -4.18 0.72
C TYR A 141 1.59 -4.29 -0.79
N ARG A 142 0.54 -4.12 -1.61
CA ARG A 142 0.61 -4.17 -3.08
C ARG A 142 1.55 -3.13 -3.67
N SER A 143 1.62 -1.95 -3.04
CA SER A 143 2.56 -0.88 -3.38
C SER A 143 3.96 -1.09 -2.80
N GLY A 144 4.15 -2.05 -1.90
CA GLY A 144 5.41 -2.33 -1.21
C GLY A 144 6.34 -3.26 -1.99
N TRP A 145 7.54 -3.46 -1.45
CA TRP A 145 8.59 -4.31 -2.03
C TRP A 145 8.35 -5.79 -1.78
N ALA A 146 7.66 -6.14 -0.70
CA ALA A 146 7.63 -7.52 -0.21
C ALA A 146 6.65 -8.45 -0.90
N LEU A 147 5.60 -7.93 -1.58
CA LEU A 147 4.46 -8.75 -2.02
C LEU A 147 4.87 -9.98 -2.85
N GLU A 148 5.66 -9.77 -3.90
CA GLU A 148 6.11 -10.86 -4.80
C GLU A 148 7.18 -11.75 -4.18
N TYR A 149 7.80 -11.31 -3.07
CA TYR A 149 8.86 -12.04 -2.37
C TYR A 149 8.35 -12.89 -1.20
N LEU A 150 7.05 -12.82 -0.88
CA LEU A 150 6.46 -13.69 0.14
C LEU A 150 6.48 -15.15 -0.36
N PRO A 151 6.98 -16.09 0.45
CA PRO A 151 6.79 -17.52 0.19
C PRO A 151 5.31 -17.86 0.14
N ALA A 152 4.92 -18.88 -0.62
CA ALA A 152 3.51 -19.22 -0.86
C ALA A 152 2.68 -19.32 0.44
N ALA A 153 3.19 -20.01 1.47
CA ALA A 153 2.51 -20.16 2.76
C ALA A 153 2.26 -18.83 3.49
N MET A 154 3.14 -17.83 3.29
CA MET A 154 2.99 -16.49 3.85
C MET A 154 2.14 -15.58 2.97
N ALA A 155 2.24 -15.73 1.65
CA ALA A 155 1.37 -15.05 0.69
C ALA A 155 -0.11 -15.42 0.92
N GLU A 156 -0.40 -16.70 1.21
CA GLU A 156 -1.72 -17.19 1.62
C GLU A 156 -2.25 -16.54 2.90
N CYS A 157 -1.36 -16.02 3.75
CA CYS A 157 -1.71 -15.36 5.00
C CYS A 157 -1.58 -13.82 4.90
N ASN A 158 -1.50 -13.26 3.68
CA ASN A 158 -1.34 -11.82 3.45
C ASN A 158 -2.55 -11.22 2.72
N ALA A 159 -3.15 -10.16 3.27
CA ALA A 159 -4.39 -9.59 2.76
C ALA A 159 -4.25 -9.06 1.33
N ASP A 160 -3.14 -8.37 1.09
CA ASP A 160 -2.86 -7.76 -0.20
C ASP A 160 -2.51 -8.77 -1.32
N THR A 161 -2.29 -10.05 -0.97
CA THR A 161 -2.22 -11.15 -1.94
C THR A 161 -3.60 -11.44 -2.52
N TYR A 162 -4.64 -11.48 -1.68
CA TYR A 162 -6.03 -11.67 -2.12
C TYR A 162 -6.50 -10.45 -2.94
N ALA A 163 -6.13 -9.25 -2.50
CA ALA A 163 -6.45 -8.02 -3.22
C ALA A 163 -5.76 -7.96 -4.61
N GLU A 164 -4.49 -8.38 -4.73
CA GLU A 164 -3.82 -8.47 -6.04
C GLU A 164 -4.46 -9.54 -6.93
N ALA A 165 -4.86 -10.70 -6.39
CA ALA A 165 -5.57 -11.72 -7.15
C ALA A 165 -6.91 -11.19 -7.67
N ALA A 166 -7.68 -10.51 -6.83
CA ALA A 166 -8.94 -9.88 -7.20
C ALA A 166 -8.75 -8.82 -8.28
N ALA A 167 -7.70 -8.00 -8.18
CA ALA A 167 -7.38 -7.01 -9.19
C ALA A 167 -7.11 -7.67 -10.56
N LEU A 168 -6.26 -8.70 -10.61
CA LEU A 168 -5.91 -9.39 -11.86
C LEU A 168 -7.11 -10.11 -12.49
N LEU A 169 -7.95 -10.74 -11.67
CA LEU A 169 -9.17 -11.40 -12.15
C LEU A 169 -10.21 -10.39 -12.65
N ALA A 170 -10.42 -9.29 -11.91
CA ALA A 170 -11.33 -8.22 -12.33
C ALA A 170 -10.87 -7.55 -13.63
N GLU A 171 -9.57 -7.32 -13.82
CA GLU A 171 -9.01 -6.83 -15.09
C GLU A 171 -9.32 -7.78 -16.26
N GLY A 172 -9.18 -9.10 -16.04
CA GLY A 172 -9.50 -10.11 -17.04
C GLY A 172 -10.98 -10.12 -17.42
N LEU A 173 -11.88 -10.04 -16.42
CA LEU A 173 -13.33 -9.97 -16.63
C LEU A 173 -13.77 -8.69 -17.37
N LEU A 174 -13.05 -7.60 -17.19
CA LEU A 174 -13.35 -6.31 -17.81
C LEU A 174 -12.67 -6.13 -19.17
N ASP A 175 -11.78 -7.04 -19.58
CA ASP A 175 -10.86 -6.89 -20.72
C ASP A 175 -10.06 -5.58 -20.66
N ARG A 176 -9.53 -5.27 -19.47
CA ARG A 176 -8.81 -4.02 -19.16
C ARG A 176 -7.52 -4.29 -18.38
N PRO A 177 -6.51 -4.91 -19.01
CA PRO A 177 -5.27 -5.25 -18.33
C PRO A 177 -4.53 -4.00 -17.83
N GLY A 178 -4.04 -4.05 -16.60
CA GLY A 178 -3.24 -3.01 -15.97
C GLY A 178 -4.01 -1.86 -15.32
N GLN A 179 -5.35 -1.84 -15.37
CA GLN A 179 -6.15 -0.76 -14.79
C GLN A 179 -6.20 -0.77 -13.25
N LEU A 180 -6.13 -1.96 -12.64
CA LEU A 180 -6.28 -2.21 -11.21
C LEU A 180 -4.97 -2.63 -10.55
N ARG A 181 -3.92 -2.91 -11.33
CA ARG A 181 -2.55 -3.07 -10.81
C ARG A 181 -2.22 -1.90 -9.89
N ALA A 182 -1.61 -2.19 -8.74
CA ALA A 182 -1.11 -1.15 -7.84
C ALA A 182 -0.16 -0.24 -8.63
N PRO A 183 -0.56 0.99 -8.95
CA PRO A 183 0.27 1.90 -9.71
C PRO A 183 1.45 2.34 -8.84
N GLY A 184 2.61 2.56 -9.45
CA GLY A 184 3.73 3.19 -8.75
C GLY A 184 5.09 2.63 -9.14
N ARG A 185 6.10 3.45 -8.84
CA ARG A 185 7.51 3.16 -9.15
C ARG A 185 7.97 1.86 -8.47
N THR A 186 7.55 1.63 -7.23
CA THR A 186 7.97 0.46 -6.45
C THR A 186 7.46 -0.85 -7.04
N PRO A 187 6.17 -1.07 -7.32
CA PRO A 187 5.71 -2.27 -8.02
C PRO A 187 6.45 -2.56 -9.34
N ALA A 188 6.74 -1.53 -10.13
CA ALA A 188 7.47 -1.67 -11.39
C ALA A 188 8.90 -2.17 -11.20
N ILE A 189 9.64 -1.51 -10.30
CA ILE A 189 11.03 -1.85 -9.98
C ILE A 189 11.10 -3.20 -9.26
N ARG A 190 10.17 -3.47 -8.34
CA ARG A 190 10.02 -4.76 -7.64
C ARG A 190 9.89 -5.90 -8.64
N ARG A 191 9.01 -5.79 -9.64
CA ARG A 191 8.81 -6.81 -10.68
C ARG A 191 10.07 -7.03 -11.51
N ALA A 192 10.79 -5.97 -11.84
CA ALA A 192 12.07 -6.09 -12.56
C ALA A 192 13.10 -6.83 -11.71
N LEU A 193 13.23 -6.49 -10.43
CA LEU A 193 14.10 -7.20 -9.48
C LEU A 193 13.67 -8.66 -9.29
N PHE A 194 12.37 -8.92 -9.19
CA PHE A 194 11.82 -10.26 -8.97
C PHE A 194 12.05 -11.18 -10.17
N ARG A 195 11.94 -10.67 -11.40
CA ARG A 195 12.35 -11.41 -12.61
C ARG A 195 13.83 -11.75 -12.65
N THR A 196 14.65 -11.02 -11.88
CA THR A 196 16.07 -11.31 -11.66
C THR A 196 16.33 -12.01 -10.32
N ALA A 197 15.30 -12.59 -9.68
CA ALA A 197 15.47 -13.33 -8.44
C ALA A 197 16.51 -14.46 -8.61
N GLY A 198 17.41 -14.60 -7.63
CA GLY A 198 18.58 -15.47 -7.73
C GLY A 198 19.84 -14.79 -8.28
N TRP A 199 19.72 -13.62 -8.91
CA TRP A 199 20.84 -12.89 -9.50
C TRP A 199 21.55 -11.96 -8.53
N SER A 200 20.80 -11.32 -7.62
CA SER A 200 21.35 -10.40 -6.61
C SER A 200 20.55 -10.43 -5.32
N ALA A 201 21.17 -9.98 -4.22
CA ALA A 201 20.52 -9.85 -2.91
C ALA A 201 19.60 -8.62 -2.79
N LEU A 202 19.57 -7.70 -3.77
CA LEU A 202 18.91 -6.40 -3.64
C LEU A 202 17.38 -6.51 -3.50
N GLY A 203 16.73 -7.25 -4.39
CA GLY A 203 15.28 -7.46 -4.34
C GLY A 203 14.83 -8.08 -3.01
N PRO A 204 15.42 -9.22 -2.60
CA PRO A 204 15.17 -9.81 -1.29
C PRO A 204 15.47 -8.89 -0.11
N ALA A 205 16.52 -8.07 -0.17
CA ALA A 205 16.84 -7.11 0.88
C ALA A 205 15.78 -6.00 1.02
N LEU A 206 15.32 -5.43 -0.10
CA LEU A 206 14.25 -4.41 -0.10
C LEU A 206 12.94 -5.01 0.43
N ALA A 207 12.62 -6.24 0.04
CA ALA A 207 11.46 -6.96 0.55
C ALA A 207 11.56 -7.19 2.07
N TRP A 208 12.70 -7.64 2.58
CA TRP A 208 12.87 -7.86 4.02
C TRP A 208 12.85 -6.55 4.83
N ALA A 209 13.44 -5.48 4.30
CA ALA A 209 13.36 -4.14 4.90
C ALA A 209 11.90 -3.66 5.00
N ASP A 210 11.13 -3.83 3.93
CA ASP A 210 9.71 -3.48 3.86
C ASP A 210 8.87 -4.29 4.87
N VAL A 211 9.01 -5.62 4.93
CA VAL A 211 8.33 -6.45 5.94
C VAL A 211 8.66 -5.98 7.36
N THR A 212 9.95 -5.80 7.66
CA THR A 212 10.41 -5.40 9.01
C THR A 212 9.80 -4.08 9.43
N VAL A 213 9.81 -3.07 8.55
CA VAL A 213 9.25 -1.75 8.84
C VAL A 213 7.73 -1.78 8.90
N ASN A 214 7.04 -2.52 8.03
CA ASN A 214 5.58 -2.67 8.08
C ASN A 214 5.13 -3.24 9.43
N ARG A 215 5.83 -4.26 9.93
CA ARG A 215 5.52 -4.86 11.24
C ARG A 215 5.80 -3.90 12.40
N ALA A 216 6.93 -3.18 12.37
CA ALA A 216 7.22 -2.16 13.37
C ALA A 216 6.17 -1.03 13.36
N TRP A 217 5.76 -0.59 12.18
CA TRP A 217 4.74 0.45 11.99
C TRP A 217 3.37 0.03 12.52
N ILE A 218 2.89 -1.16 12.16
CA ILE A 218 1.62 -1.72 12.69
C ILE A 218 1.70 -1.82 14.22
N ARG A 219 2.80 -2.36 14.75
CA ARG A 219 2.97 -2.52 16.19
C ARG A 219 3.04 -1.18 16.92
N SER A 220 3.57 -0.13 16.29
CA SER A 220 3.56 1.22 16.85
C SER A 220 2.17 1.82 16.96
N ASN A 221 1.27 1.49 16.03
CA ASN A 221 -0.14 1.88 16.12
C ASN A 221 -0.86 1.14 17.26
N ASP A 222 -0.59 -0.17 17.41
CA ASP A 222 -1.09 -0.98 18.54
C ASP A 222 -0.65 -0.39 19.89
N TYR A 223 0.61 0.03 20.00
CA TYR A 223 1.16 0.66 21.19
C TYR A 223 0.54 2.04 21.45
N LEU A 224 0.36 2.88 20.41
CA LEU A 224 -0.31 4.17 20.53
C LEU A 224 -1.71 4.02 21.15
N ALA A 225 -2.48 3.02 20.72
CA ALA A 225 -3.79 2.73 21.30
C ALA A 225 -3.72 2.29 22.78
N THR A 226 -2.66 1.60 23.19
CA THR A 226 -2.42 1.22 24.59
C THR A 226 -1.97 2.42 25.44
N ALA A 227 -1.14 3.31 24.88
CA ALA A 227 -0.65 4.52 25.53
C ALA A 227 -1.81 5.46 25.92
N GLU A 228 -2.88 5.49 25.13
CA GLU A 228 -4.09 6.29 25.39
C GLU A 228 -4.97 5.77 26.54
N LYS A 229 -4.77 4.53 26.99
CA LYS A 229 -5.58 3.94 28.07
C LYS A 229 -5.18 4.51 29.42
N ASP A 230 -6.16 4.98 30.18
CA ASP A 230 -6.01 5.40 31.58
C ASP A 230 -6.88 4.52 32.50
N ALA A 231 -6.56 4.50 33.79
CA ALA A 231 -7.38 3.90 34.84
C ALA A 231 -7.88 4.97 35.82
N ALA A 232 -9.04 4.75 36.42
CA ALA A 232 -9.66 5.69 37.36
C ALA A 232 -8.94 5.72 38.70
N ASP A 233 -8.46 4.56 39.18
CA ASP A 233 -7.73 4.45 40.45
C ASP A 233 -6.61 3.37 40.44
N THR A 234 -5.85 3.29 41.54
CA THR A 234 -4.75 2.32 41.70
C THR A 234 -5.22 0.87 41.66
N ALA A 235 -6.41 0.57 42.19
CA ALA A 235 -6.92 -0.80 42.26
C ALA A 235 -7.33 -1.28 40.86
N GLU A 236 -8.06 -0.44 40.12
CA GLU A 236 -8.37 -0.69 38.71
C GLU A 236 -7.10 -0.82 37.89
N ARG A 237 -6.09 0.03 38.12
CA ARG A 237 -4.80 -0.09 37.41
C ARG A 237 -4.10 -1.41 37.70
N ALA A 238 -4.09 -1.87 38.95
CA ALA A 238 -3.49 -3.15 39.32
C ALA A 238 -4.21 -4.32 38.64
N VAL A 239 -5.54 -4.29 38.59
CA VAL A 239 -6.35 -5.30 37.88
C VAL A 239 -6.10 -5.26 36.37
N GLN A 240 -6.05 -4.07 35.77
CA GLN A 240 -5.78 -3.89 34.35
C GLN A 240 -4.38 -4.36 33.97
N LEU A 241 -3.36 -3.99 34.74
CA LEU A 241 -1.99 -4.45 34.48
C LEU A 241 -1.87 -5.97 34.63
N ALA A 242 -2.48 -6.54 35.68
CA ALA A 242 -2.50 -7.99 35.87
C ALA A 242 -3.20 -8.70 34.70
N SER A 243 -4.29 -8.15 34.17
CA SER A 243 -4.98 -8.72 33.00
C SER A 243 -4.16 -8.58 31.71
N TRP A 244 -3.47 -7.46 31.52
CA TRP A 244 -2.57 -7.26 30.38
C TRP A 244 -1.38 -8.22 30.42
N LEU A 245 -0.75 -8.41 31.59
CA LEU A 245 0.37 -9.33 31.75
C LEU A 245 -0.04 -10.80 31.60
N ALA A 246 -1.32 -11.13 31.79
CA ALA A 246 -1.86 -12.47 31.57
C ALA A 246 -2.13 -12.79 30.09
N ASP A 247 -2.13 -11.79 29.19
CA ASP A 247 -2.27 -11.96 27.74
C ASP A 247 -0.93 -11.65 27.05
N GLU A 248 -0.38 -12.60 26.29
CA GLU A 248 0.96 -12.44 25.69
C GLU A 248 1.08 -11.26 24.71
N ASP A 249 0.00 -10.89 24.00
CA ASP A 249 0.02 -9.73 23.10
C ASP A 249 0.09 -8.42 23.89
N LEU A 250 -0.76 -8.29 24.90
CA LEU A 250 -0.80 -7.09 25.76
C LEU A 250 0.47 -6.98 26.61
N ALA A 251 1.00 -8.09 27.13
CA ALA A 251 2.27 -8.13 27.85
C ALA A 251 3.43 -7.62 26.98
N ALA A 252 3.46 -7.97 25.69
CA ALA A 252 4.47 -7.45 24.77
C ALA A 252 4.34 -5.93 24.51
N ARG A 253 3.14 -5.34 24.64
CA ARG A 253 2.96 -3.88 24.60
C ARG A 253 3.45 -3.20 25.88
N VAL A 254 3.27 -3.85 27.03
CA VAL A 254 3.84 -3.40 28.30
C VAL A 254 5.36 -3.40 28.22
N GLU A 255 5.98 -4.45 27.66
CA GLU A 255 7.45 -4.48 27.46
C GLU A 255 7.96 -3.35 26.56
N ILE A 256 7.16 -2.91 25.57
CA ILE A 256 7.50 -1.71 24.78
C ILE A 256 7.49 -0.47 25.67
N GLU A 257 6.44 -0.27 26.48
CA GLU A 257 6.35 0.85 27.43
C GLU A 257 7.56 0.87 28.38
N ASP A 258 7.90 -0.28 28.98
CA ASP A 258 9.01 -0.43 29.93
C ASP A 258 10.37 -0.12 29.30
N GLU A 259 10.59 -0.50 28.04
CA GLU A 259 11.82 -0.19 27.30
C GLU A 259 11.92 1.28 26.91
N LEU A 260 10.79 1.91 26.56
CA LEU A 260 10.74 3.34 26.30
C LEU A 260 11.00 4.14 27.59
N GLU A 261 10.49 3.66 28.74
CA GLU A 261 10.80 4.23 30.06
C GLU A 261 12.30 4.09 30.38
N ARG A 262 12.86 2.88 30.24
CA ARG A 262 14.29 2.63 30.47
C ARG A 262 15.20 3.45 29.56
N ALA A 263 14.77 3.70 28.32
CA ALA A 263 15.47 4.55 27.37
C ALA A 263 15.32 6.06 27.68
N GLY A 264 14.51 6.43 28.67
CA GLY A 264 14.23 7.83 29.02
C GLY A 264 13.40 8.57 27.98
N LEU A 265 12.65 7.84 27.14
CA LEU A 265 11.78 8.42 26.12
C LEU A 265 10.41 8.81 26.68
N ILE A 266 9.93 8.04 27.66
CA ILE A 266 8.73 8.34 28.43
C ILE A 266 9.02 8.22 29.92
N LYS A 267 8.14 8.78 30.74
CA LYS A 267 8.15 8.58 32.19
C LYS A 267 7.36 7.32 32.60
N PRO A 268 7.62 6.77 33.80
CA PRO A 268 6.78 5.72 34.35
C PRO A 268 5.33 6.19 34.38
N ARG A 269 4.42 5.29 34.01
CA ARG A 269 2.99 5.54 34.10
C ARG A 269 2.63 5.93 35.53
N TYR A 270 1.95 7.08 35.69
CA TYR A 270 1.77 7.69 36.99
C TYR A 270 1.02 6.77 37.97
N GLN A 271 1.55 6.69 39.19
CA GLN A 271 0.80 6.31 40.38
C GLN A 271 0.30 7.59 41.07
N GLY A 272 -0.77 8.17 40.53
CA GLY A 272 -1.55 9.30 41.07
C GLY A 272 -0.86 10.28 42.02
N MET A 273 -0.53 11.49 41.52
CA MET A 273 -0.49 12.67 42.37
C MET A 273 -1.44 13.73 41.81
N LEU A 274 -2.61 13.84 42.46
CA LEU A 274 -3.57 14.95 42.34
C LEU A 274 -4.20 15.11 40.93
N ASN A 275 -5.39 14.52 40.78
CA ASN A 275 -6.43 14.85 39.76
C ASN A 275 -6.16 14.51 38.28
N SER A 276 -5.19 13.65 37.97
CA SER A 276 -4.83 13.31 36.57
C SER A 276 -4.88 11.80 36.24
N GLY A 277 -5.74 11.02 36.91
CA GLY A 277 -5.90 9.58 36.64
C GLY A 277 -4.63 8.76 36.82
N PHE A 278 -4.70 7.45 36.57
CA PHE A 278 -3.55 6.54 36.56
C PHE A 278 -3.21 6.22 35.10
N GLY A 279 -2.30 6.99 34.51
CA GLY A 279 -2.05 7.00 33.07
C GLY A 279 -0.69 7.58 32.68
N LEU A 280 -0.40 7.60 31.38
CA LEU A 280 0.74 8.30 30.83
C LEU A 280 0.46 9.81 30.82
N SER A 281 1.51 10.64 30.97
CA SER A 281 1.34 12.09 30.83
C SER A 281 0.91 12.46 29.41
N ARG A 282 0.31 13.64 29.24
CA ARG A 282 0.01 14.18 27.89
C ARG A 282 1.27 14.21 27.01
N THR A 283 2.43 14.49 27.59
CA THR A 283 3.71 14.50 26.87
C THR A 283 4.11 13.09 26.45
N ASP A 284 3.98 12.09 27.32
CA ASP A 284 4.35 10.71 27.00
C ASP A 284 3.39 10.08 25.97
N LYS A 285 2.09 10.41 26.02
CA LYS A 285 1.12 10.06 24.98
C LYS A 285 1.49 10.70 23.64
N ALA A 286 1.91 11.97 23.65
CA ALA A 286 2.42 12.63 22.45
C ALA A 286 3.70 11.97 21.92
N THR A 287 4.58 11.46 22.80
CA THR A 287 5.77 10.68 22.39
C THR A 287 5.37 9.38 21.70
N ALA A 288 4.35 8.65 22.16
CA ALA A 288 3.83 7.49 21.43
C ALA A 288 3.36 7.87 20.01
N GLY A 289 2.70 9.03 19.87
CA GLY A 289 2.33 9.59 18.57
C GLY A 289 3.54 9.94 17.70
N GLN A 290 4.60 10.52 18.28
CA GLN A 290 5.86 10.79 17.58
C GLN A 290 6.53 9.51 17.07
N ILE A 291 6.56 8.44 17.88
CA ILE A 291 7.07 7.13 17.47
C ILE A 291 6.30 6.60 16.26
N HIS A 292 4.96 6.65 16.30
CA HIS A 292 4.13 6.19 15.19
C HIS A 292 4.34 7.03 13.92
N ASN A 293 4.46 8.34 14.05
CA ASN A 293 4.75 9.25 12.94
C ASN A 293 6.13 8.97 12.32
N PHE A 294 7.13 8.67 13.15
CA PHE A 294 8.45 8.25 12.69
C PHE A 294 8.36 6.96 11.85
N PHE A 295 7.69 5.92 12.34
CA PHE A 295 7.52 4.70 11.56
C PHE A 295 6.71 4.91 10.28
N THR A 296 5.72 5.79 10.30
CA THR A 296 4.97 6.18 9.10
C THR A 296 5.89 6.85 8.08
N ALA A 297 6.77 7.74 8.51
CA ALA A 297 7.75 8.39 7.62
C ALA A 297 8.75 7.37 7.03
N VAL A 298 9.26 6.43 7.83
CA VAL A 298 10.17 5.36 7.36
C VAL A 298 9.45 4.44 6.36
N LYS A 299 8.22 4.02 6.67
CA LYS A 299 7.39 3.21 5.76
C LYS A 299 7.14 3.91 4.43
N ASN A 300 6.76 5.19 4.46
CA ASN A 300 6.51 5.96 3.26
C ASN A 300 7.80 6.17 2.43
N ALA A 301 8.93 6.41 3.09
CA ALA A 301 10.22 6.51 2.42
C ALA A 301 10.62 5.22 1.72
N LEU A 302 10.41 4.05 2.36
CA LEU A 302 10.62 2.75 1.72
C LEU A 302 9.66 2.52 0.55
N THR A 303 8.38 2.86 0.72
CA THR A 303 7.34 2.65 -0.31
C THR A 303 7.65 3.44 -1.59
N ASP A 304 8.28 4.61 -1.49
CA ASP A 304 8.58 5.49 -2.64
C ASP A 304 10.05 5.47 -3.09
N LEU A 305 10.83 4.53 -2.56
CA LEU A 305 12.28 4.47 -2.71
C LEU A 305 12.71 4.22 -4.17
N VAL A 306 13.74 4.91 -4.62
CA VAL A 306 14.36 4.69 -5.94
C VAL A 306 15.73 4.05 -5.74
N PRO A 307 15.88 2.73 -5.89
CA PRO A 307 17.17 2.07 -5.74
C PRO A 307 18.08 2.45 -6.92
N VAL A 308 19.27 2.94 -6.61
CA VAL A 308 20.31 3.33 -7.56
C VAL A 308 21.56 2.49 -7.30
N PRO A 309 21.72 1.34 -7.98
CA PRO A 309 22.98 0.60 -7.98
C PRO A 309 24.13 1.49 -8.44
N VAL A 310 25.20 1.57 -7.65
CA VAL A 310 26.42 2.34 -7.98
C VAL A 310 27.66 1.46 -7.83
N VAL A 311 28.64 1.62 -8.74
CA VAL A 311 29.88 0.83 -8.69
C VAL A 311 30.80 1.27 -7.54
N GLY A 312 30.91 2.58 -7.31
CA GLY A 312 31.75 3.16 -6.26
C GLY A 312 31.01 3.44 -4.95
N GLY A 313 31.78 3.71 -3.89
CA GLY A 313 31.26 4.02 -2.55
C GLY A 313 31.36 2.84 -1.58
N SER A 314 31.17 3.12 -0.29
CA SER A 314 31.34 2.14 0.79
C SER A 314 30.10 1.93 1.66
N ALA A 315 29.08 2.78 1.53
CA ALA A 315 27.89 2.75 2.36
C ALA A 315 26.62 3.01 1.53
N VAL A 316 25.54 2.34 1.91
CA VAL A 316 24.19 2.62 1.40
C VAL A 316 23.77 4.00 1.89
N ARG A 317 23.22 4.83 1.01
CA ARG A 317 22.82 6.22 1.35
C ARG A 317 21.46 6.53 0.78
N TYR A 318 20.56 7.05 1.61
CA TYR A 318 19.27 7.56 1.20
C TYR A 318 19.30 9.09 1.16
N GLN A 319 18.72 9.66 0.11
CA GLN A 319 18.52 11.11 -0.04
C GLN A 319 17.01 11.37 -0.02
N HIS A 320 16.53 12.14 0.97
CA HIS A 320 15.10 12.32 1.18
C HIS A 320 14.43 13.10 0.03
N GLU A 321 15.06 14.15 -0.46
CA GLU A 321 14.49 15.05 -1.47
C GLU A 321 14.31 14.35 -2.82
N SER A 322 15.30 13.55 -3.22
CA SER A 322 15.29 12.80 -4.48
C SER A 322 14.68 11.40 -4.35
N ARG A 323 14.48 10.93 -3.11
CA ARG A 323 14.07 9.56 -2.73
C ARG A 323 15.03 8.47 -3.21
N GLN A 324 16.25 8.86 -3.58
CA GLN A 324 17.23 7.93 -4.13
C GLN A 324 17.95 7.17 -3.02
N LEU A 325 18.08 5.86 -3.20
CA LEU A 325 18.89 4.98 -2.38
C LEU A 325 20.09 4.50 -3.19
N SER A 326 21.25 5.13 -2.98
CA SER A 326 22.50 4.72 -3.58
C SER A 326 23.01 3.46 -2.90
N ILE A 327 23.19 2.38 -3.68
CA ILE A 327 23.62 1.06 -3.18
C ILE A 327 24.95 0.69 -3.84
N PRO A 328 26.08 0.84 -3.12
CA PRO A 328 27.39 0.47 -3.65
C PRO A 328 27.52 -1.02 -3.91
N HIS A 329 28.20 -1.38 -4.99
CA HIS A 329 28.53 -2.77 -5.32
C HIS A 329 29.23 -3.50 -4.15
N ALA A 330 30.05 -2.78 -3.39
CA ALA A 330 30.80 -3.30 -2.25
C ALA A 330 29.94 -3.95 -1.14
N VAL A 331 28.65 -3.63 -1.04
CA VAL A 331 27.76 -4.21 -0.01
C VAL A 331 27.03 -5.47 -0.47
N MET A 332 27.21 -5.90 -1.73
CA MET A 332 26.43 -6.99 -2.32
C MET A 332 26.84 -8.39 -1.86
N ASN A 333 27.98 -8.53 -1.18
CA ASN A 333 28.41 -9.81 -0.61
C ASN A 333 27.79 -10.13 0.77
N GLN A 334 27.08 -9.18 1.39
CA GLN A 334 26.57 -9.32 2.75
C GLN A 334 25.31 -10.21 2.86
N GLY A 335 24.61 -10.43 1.75
CA GLY A 335 23.35 -11.16 1.70
C GLY A 335 22.11 -10.33 2.06
N PRO A 336 20.90 -10.87 1.87
CA PRO A 336 19.66 -10.09 1.93
C PRO A 336 19.38 -9.42 3.28
N VAL A 337 19.49 -10.17 4.39
CA VAL A 337 19.11 -9.68 5.72
C VAL A 337 20.07 -8.60 6.24
N PRO A 338 21.41 -8.76 6.17
CA PRO A 338 22.32 -7.68 6.52
C PRO A 338 22.17 -6.44 5.61
N LEU A 339 21.97 -6.64 4.30
CA LEU A 339 21.74 -5.53 3.37
C LEU A 339 20.44 -4.77 3.70
N ALA A 340 19.37 -5.47 4.06
CA ALA A 340 18.12 -4.84 4.48
C ALA A 340 18.31 -3.92 5.70
N ALA A 341 19.11 -4.35 6.69
CA ALA A 341 19.44 -3.52 7.84
C ALA A 341 20.17 -2.24 7.42
N LEU A 342 21.13 -2.33 6.49
CA LEU A 342 21.80 -1.15 5.93
C LEU A 342 20.85 -0.21 5.18
N VAL A 343 19.84 -0.77 4.49
CA VAL A 343 18.80 0.04 3.82
C VAL A 343 17.97 0.79 4.85
N VAL A 344 17.49 0.11 5.90
CA VAL A 344 16.70 0.74 6.97
C VAL A 344 17.52 1.81 7.69
N ASP A 345 18.79 1.52 8.02
CA ASP A 345 19.70 2.49 8.62
C ASP A 345 19.87 3.73 7.73
N ALA A 346 20.11 3.53 6.43
CA ALA A 346 20.27 4.61 5.48
C ALA A 346 18.99 5.47 5.38
N VAL A 347 17.80 4.86 5.35
CA VAL A 347 16.52 5.58 5.30
C VAL A 347 16.30 6.39 6.56
N ILE A 348 16.52 5.81 7.75
CA ILE A 348 16.40 6.51 9.03
C ILE A 348 17.34 7.70 9.10
N LEU A 349 18.60 7.53 8.67
CA LEU A 349 19.58 8.61 8.64
C LEU A 349 19.23 9.69 7.61
N GLY A 350 18.77 9.30 6.43
CA GLY A 350 18.45 10.21 5.32
C GLY A 350 17.19 11.02 5.53
N LEU A 351 16.22 10.53 6.32
CA LEU A 351 15.04 11.30 6.72
C LEU A 351 15.37 12.46 7.67
N GLY A 352 16.54 12.42 8.33
CA GLY A 352 16.98 13.45 9.25
C GLY A 352 16.13 13.57 10.50
N GLU A 353 16.21 14.74 11.13
CA GLU A 353 15.40 15.10 12.29
C GLU A 353 14.09 15.75 11.82
N PRO A 354 12.90 15.21 12.16
CA PRO A 354 11.66 15.86 11.82
C PRO A 354 11.58 17.26 12.45
N ALA A 355 11.00 18.20 11.72
CA ALA A 355 10.93 19.59 12.15
C ALA A 355 10.17 19.73 13.48
N GLY A 356 10.88 20.10 14.55
CA GLY A 356 10.32 20.71 15.76
C GLY A 356 10.08 19.85 17.00
N SER A 357 10.57 18.61 17.14
CA SER A 357 10.01 17.77 18.22
C SER A 357 10.79 16.51 18.68
N GLU A 358 12.12 16.46 18.62
CA GLU A 358 12.82 15.28 19.15
C GLU A 358 13.72 15.61 20.34
N THR A 359 13.52 14.89 21.44
CA THR A 359 14.51 14.84 22.51
C THR A 359 15.78 14.18 21.95
N PRO A 360 16.99 14.58 22.37
CA PRO A 360 18.22 13.90 21.95
C PRO A 360 18.20 12.37 22.16
N ALA A 361 17.46 11.92 23.18
CA ALA A 361 17.23 10.50 23.44
C ALA A 361 16.48 9.79 22.31
N PHE A 362 15.46 10.43 21.71
CA PHE A 362 14.69 9.87 20.60
C PHE A 362 15.54 9.70 19.35
N ALA A 363 16.29 10.74 18.96
CA ALA A 363 17.20 10.67 17.81
C ALA A 363 18.22 9.52 17.94
N ALA A 364 18.77 9.35 19.14
CA ALA A 364 19.70 8.25 19.45
C ALA A 364 19.05 6.85 19.52
N ALA A 365 17.71 6.78 19.57
CA ALA A 365 16.95 5.55 19.71
C ALA A 365 16.29 5.05 18.41
N LYS A 366 16.12 5.89 17.37
CA LYS A 366 15.41 5.59 16.11
C LYS A 366 15.64 4.18 15.57
N ARG A 367 16.91 3.76 15.46
CA ARG A 367 17.24 2.42 14.96
C ARG A 367 16.84 1.29 15.92
N ARG A 368 17.04 1.48 17.23
CA ARG A 368 16.67 0.50 18.25
C ARG A 368 15.15 0.37 18.37
N LEU A 369 14.39 1.43 18.05
CA LEU A 369 12.93 1.36 18.03
C LEU A 369 12.44 0.35 17.00
N VAL A 370 13.04 0.26 15.81
CA VAL A 370 12.66 -0.77 14.82
C VAL A 370 12.76 -2.17 15.43
N ASP A 371 13.89 -2.51 16.04
CA ASP A 371 14.08 -3.83 16.67
C ASP A 371 13.14 -4.04 17.86
N LEU A 372 12.93 -3.00 18.68
CA LEU A 372 12.05 -3.05 19.85
C LEU A 372 10.61 -3.40 19.46
N PHE A 373 10.08 -2.77 18.42
CA PHE A 373 8.70 -2.99 17.99
C PHE A 373 8.55 -4.33 17.25
N VAL A 374 9.56 -4.75 16.47
CA VAL A 374 9.55 -6.05 15.79
C VAL A 374 9.66 -7.21 16.77
N ARG A 375 10.58 -7.15 17.75
CA ARG A 375 10.74 -8.23 18.73
C ARG A 375 9.53 -8.38 19.66
N ASN A 376 8.78 -7.30 19.86
CA ASN A 376 7.56 -7.26 20.66
C ASN A 376 6.29 -7.22 19.81
N ASP A 377 6.37 -7.65 18.54
CA ASP A 377 5.18 -7.90 17.71
C ASP A 377 4.33 -9.03 18.32
N ARG A 378 3.10 -9.16 17.85
CA ARG A 378 2.14 -10.21 18.26
C ARG A 378 2.78 -11.60 18.12
N PRO A 379 2.54 -12.54 19.05
CA PRO A 379 3.25 -13.83 19.06
C PRO A 379 3.20 -14.61 17.74
N VAL A 380 2.05 -14.62 17.07
CA VAL A 380 1.85 -15.31 15.78
C VAL A 380 2.67 -14.64 14.68
N GLU A 381 2.59 -13.31 14.56
CA GLU A 381 3.34 -12.55 13.57
C GLU A 381 4.84 -12.57 13.83
N ARG A 382 5.27 -12.55 15.09
CA ARG A 382 6.67 -12.73 15.50
C ARG A 382 7.21 -14.11 15.10
N ALA A 383 6.43 -15.17 15.30
CA ALA A 383 6.81 -16.52 14.86
C ALA A 383 6.91 -16.59 13.33
N ALA A 384 5.97 -16.00 12.62
CA ALA A 384 5.98 -15.93 11.16
C ALA A 384 7.17 -15.12 10.61
N LEU A 385 7.49 -13.98 11.24
CA LEU A 385 8.66 -13.17 10.91
C LEU A 385 9.96 -13.93 11.10
N LYS A 386 10.08 -14.77 12.13
CA LYS A 386 11.27 -15.61 12.34
C LYS A 386 11.48 -16.59 11.19
N GLU A 387 10.42 -17.22 10.68
CA GLU A 387 10.51 -18.14 9.55
C GLU A 387 10.76 -17.40 8.22
N LEU A 388 10.14 -16.23 8.03
CA LEU A 388 10.45 -15.35 6.90
C LEU A 388 11.92 -14.92 6.92
N GLY A 389 12.44 -14.50 8.06
CA GLY A 389 13.84 -14.09 8.23
C GLY A 389 14.79 -15.19 7.77
N LYS A 390 14.58 -16.44 8.21
CA LYS A 390 15.37 -17.59 7.74
C LYS A 390 15.26 -17.80 6.23
N THR A 391 14.08 -17.59 5.65
CA THR A 391 13.87 -17.73 4.21
C THR A 391 14.68 -16.68 3.44
N PHE A 392 14.69 -15.42 3.90
CA PHE A 392 15.50 -14.36 3.30
C PHE A 392 17.00 -14.56 3.54
N GLU A 393 17.42 -15.06 4.71
CA GLU A 393 18.83 -15.38 5.01
C GLU A 393 19.37 -16.48 4.09
N THR A 394 18.55 -17.49 3.80
CA THR A 394 18.93 -18.65 2.97
C THR A 394 18.55 -18.51 1.49
N ALA A 395 17.96 -17.37 1.12
CA ALA A 395 17.60 -17.09 -0.26
C ALA A 395 18.84 -17.20 -1.16
N ARG A 396 18.71 -17.92 -2.28
CA ARG A 396 19.81 -18.04 -3.24
C ARG A 396 20.04 -16.70 -3.92
N TYR A 397 21.28 -16.25 -3.93
CA TYR A 397 21.73 -15.10 -4.71
C TYR A 397 23.18 -15.33 -5.15
N ARG A 398 23.63 -14.56 -6.15
CA ARG A 398 25.05 -14.41 -6.46
C ARG A 398 25.48 -12.98 -6.27
N VAL A 399 26.78 -12.78 -6.10
CA VAL A 399 27.36 -11.43 -6.12
C VAL A 399 27.52 -11.03 -7.59
N PRO A 400 26.83 -9.99 -8.07
CA PRO A 400 27.01 -9.52 -9.44
C PRO A 400 28.43 -8.98 -9.63
N THR A 401 28.95 -8.94 -10.85
CA THR A 401 30.16 -8.17 -11.18
C THR A 401 29.85 -6.66 -11.19
N PRO A 402 30.84 -5.77 -11.12
CA PRO A 402 30.60 -4.33 -11.26
C PRO A 402 29.87 -3.93 -12.55
N ALA A 403 30.18 -4.60 -13.67
CA ALA A 403 29.52 -4.36 -14.95
C ALA A 403 28.05 -4.79 -14.93
N GLU A 404 27.76 -5.97 -14.37
CA GLU A 404 26.39 -6.45 -14.14
C GLU A 404 25.60 -5.52 -13.20
N TRP A 405 26.25 -4.98 -12.17
CA TRP A 405 25.65 -4.02 -11.25
C TRP A 405 25.28 -2.71 -11.94
N GLN A 406 26.15 -2.22 -12.82
CA GLN A 406 25.86 -1.05 -13.65
C GLN A 406 24.74 -1.31 -14.65
N ALA A 407 24.69 -2.50 -15.26
CA ALA A 407 23.59 -2.91 -16.14
C ALA A 407 22.25 -3.00 -15.39
N LEU A 408 22.26 -3.47 -14.14
CA LEU A 408 21.07 -3.45 -13.28
C LEU A 408 20.58 -2.01 -13.07
N ALA A 409 21.48 -1.06 -12.81
CA ALA A 409 21.10 0.34 -12.64
C ALA A 409 20.29 0.88 -13.85
N VAL A 410 20.72 0.52 -15.06
CA VAL A 410 20.02 0.88 -16.30
C VAL A 410 18.67 0.14 -16.39
N GLY A 411 18.65 -1.17 -16.12
CA GLY A 411 17.44 -1.98 -16.17
C GLY A 411 16.34 -1.51 -15.20
N LEU A 412 16.70 -1.05 -14.00
CA LEU A 412 15.73 -0.52 -13.04
C LEU A 412 15.13 0.82 -13.49
N ARG A 413 15.90 1.66 -14.17
CA ARG A 413 15.38 2.89 -14.80
C ARG A 413 14.44 2.57 -15.95
N MET A 414 14.79 1.59 -16.78
CA MET A 414 13.92 1.13 -17.87
C MET A 414 12.59 0.59 -17.35
N ALA A 415 12.61 -0.23 -16.30
CA ALA A 415 11.40 -0.76 -15.68
C ALA A 415 10.46 0.35 -15.19
N ARG A 416 11.00 1.46 -14.69
CA ARG A 416 10.22 2.64 -14.30
C ARG A 416 9.58 3.32 -15.51
N LEU A 417 10.31 3.46 -16.62
CA LEU A 417 9.79 4.07 -17.85
C LEU A 417 8.68 3.22 -18.48
N ASP A 418 8.84 1.90 -18.50
CA ASP A 418 7.83 0.96 -19.00
C ASP A 418 6.52 1.07 -18.20
N ASP A 419 6.62 1.25 -16.88
CA ASP A 419 5.45 1.43 -16.01
C ASP A 419 4.75 2.77 -16.27
N VAL A 420 5.52 3.87 -16.37
CA VAL A 420 4.96 5.19 -16.75
C VAL A 420 4.24 5.09 -18.10
N ALA A 421 4.81 4.40 -19.09
CA ALA A 421 4.17 4.17 -20.38
C ALA A 421 2.90 3.30 -20.28
N ALA A 422 2.87 2.31 -19.38
CA ALA A 422 1.67 1.50 -19.12
C ALA A 422 0.57 2.34 -18.44
N LEU A 423 0.91 3.19 -17.48
CA LEU A 423 -0.02 4.11 -16.81
C LEU A 423 -0.64 5.08 -17.80
N TRP A 424 0.17 5.66 -18.70
CA TRP A 424 -0.35 6.54 -19.74
C TRP A 424 -1.33 5.82 -20.66
N ARG A 425 -1.08 4.56 -21.04
CA ARG A 425 -2.04 3.76 -21.81
C ARG A 425 -3.38 3.61 -21.08
N VAL A 426 -3.36 3.38 -19.77
CA VAL A 426 -4.59 3.31 -18.94
C VAL A 426 -5.31 4.66 -18.95
N VAL A 427 -4.59 5.76 -18.74
CA VAL A 427 -5.15 7.13 -18.79
C VAL A 427 -5.77 7.42 -20.15
N THR A 428 -5.14 7.02 -21.25
CA THR A 428 -5.70 7.19 -22.61
C THR A 428 -7.02 6.44 -22.78
N VAL A 429 -7.11 5.19 -22.32
CA VAL A 429 -8.36 4.41 -22.36
C VAL A 429 -9.43 5.07 -21.49
N GLN A 430 -9.05 5.54 -20.30
CA GLN A 430 -9.98 6.22 -19.40
C GLN A 430 -10.49 7.55 -19.97
N ALA A 431 -9.63 8.31 -20.63
CA ALA A 431 -9.99 9.51 -21.37
C ALA A 431 -10.97 9.17 -22.50
N ARG A 432 -10.72 8.11 -23.27
CA ARG A 432 -11.59 7.68 -24.39
C ARG A 432 -12.99 7.26 -23.96
N ASP A 433 -13.17 6.49 -22.87
CA ASP A 433 -14.55 6.20 -22.45
C ASP A 433 -15.24 7.42 -21.81
N LEU A 434 -14.51 8.38 -21.22
CA LEU A 434 -15.09 9.66 -20.78
C LEU A 434 -15.63 10.44 -21.97
N VAL A 435 -14.81 10.62 -23.02
CA VAL A 435 -15.20 11.23 -24.30
C VAL A 435 -16.44 10.55 -24.87
N THR A 436 -16.45 9.21 -24.91
CA THR A 436 -17.57 8.44 -25.49
C THR A 436 -18.85 8.63 -24.69
N ARG A 437 -18.77 8.66 -23.35
CA ARG A 437 -19.92 8.93 -22.47
C ARG A 437 -20.41 10.36 -22.58
N SER A 438 -19.54 11.34 -22.51
CA SER A 438 -19.88 12.75 -22.70
C SER A 438 -20.61 12.99 -24.03
N LYS A 439 -20.24 12.26 -25.09
CA LYS A 439 -20.97 12.26 -26.37
C LYS A 439 -22.34 11.58 -26.26
N ALA A 440 -22.44 10.43 -25.58
CA ALA A 440 -23.70 9.72 -25.37
C ALA A 440 -24.69 10.51 -24.51
N ASP A 441 -24.23 11.14 -23.42
CA ASP A 441 -25.02 11.99 -22.54
C ASP A 441 -25.47 13.26 -23.28
N ALA A 442 -24.58 13.88 -24.06
CA ALA A 442 -24.94 14.99 -24.93
C ALA A 442 -25.93 14.60 -26.04
N ALA A 443 -25.89 13.36 -26.54
CA ALA A 443 -26.87 12.85 -27.50
C ALA A 443 -28.22 12.57 -26.82
N ARG A 444 -28.21 12.01 -25.61
CA ARG A 444 -29.41 11.73 -24.80
C ARG A 444 -30.12 13.01 -24.35
N ALA A 445 -29.35 14.06 -24.03
CA ALA A 445 -29.88 15.40 -23.75
C ALA A 445 -30.53 16.07 -24.98
N LYS A 446 -30.28 15.56 -26.19
CA LYS A 446 -30.88 16.03 -27.45
C LYS A 446 -32.04 15.15 -27.93
N ASP A 447 -32.38 14.08 -27.21
CA ASP A 447 -33.48 13.19 -27.56
C ASP A 447 -34.84 13.88 -27.26
N PRO A 448 -35.67 14.18 -28.29
CA PRO A 448 -36.91 14.92 -28.12
C PRO A 448 -38.04 14.12 -27.46
N LEU A 449 -37.86 12.82 -27.20
CA LEU A 449 -38.88 11.94 -26.61
C LEU A 449 -38.77 11.79 -25.07
N LEU A 450 -37.74 12.36 -24.43
CA LEU A 450 -37.63 12.40 -22.97
C LEU A 450 -38.37 13.64 -22.43
N PRO A 451 -39.12 13.54 -21.31
CA PRO A 451 -39.80 14.69 -20.75
C PRO A 451 -38.77 15.79 -20.39
N PRO A 452 -39.08 17.07 -20.62
CA PRO A 452 -38.17 18.18 -20.34
C PRO A 452 -38.04 18.38 -18.83
N ALA A 453 -37.26 17.54 -18.15
CA ALA A 453 -36.92 17.71 -16.75
C ALA A 453 -35.57 18.47 -16.64
N SER A 454 -35.65 19.63 -15.99
CA SER A 454 -34.57 20.49 -15.44
C SER A 454 -33.55 21.14 -16.41
N ALA A 455 -34.03 22.21 -17.05
CA ALA A 455 -33.40 23.06 -18.06
C ALA A 455 -32.03 23.76 -17.76
N PRO A 456 -31.48 23.82 -16.53
CA PRO A 456 -30.11 24.37 -16.33
C PRO A 456 -29.03 23.28 -16.10
N ALA A 457 -29.25 22.34 -15.19
CA ALA A 457 -28.22 21.38 -14.75
C ALA A 457 -27.78 20.42 -15.86
N VAL A 458 -28.71 19.96 -16.71
CA VAL A 458 -28.40 19.08 -17.86
C VAL A 458 -27.63 19.83 -18.95
N LYS A 459 -27.91 21.14 -19.14
CA LYS A 459 -27.18 21.99 -20.08
C LYS A 459 -25.79 22.34 -19.57
N GLU A 460 -25.64 22.59 -18.28
CA GLU A 460 -24.36 22.85 -17.61
C GLU A 460 -23.49 21.59 -17.61
N GLN A 461 -24.06 20.43 -17.31
CA GLN A 461 -23.38 19.13 -17.38
C GLN A 461 -22.99 18.76 -18.82
N ALA A 462 -23.81 19.08 -19.82
CA ALA A 462 -23.49 18.89 -21.24
C ALA A 462 -22.41 19.87 -21.74
N ALA A 463 -22.42 21.12 -21.27
CA ALA A 463 -21.39 22.12 -21.61
C ALA A 463 -20.04 21.78 -20.97
N GLN A 464 -20.04 21.35 -19.70
CA GLN A 464 -18.86 20.83 -19.00
C GLN A 464 -18.31 19.59 -19.71
N SER A 465 -19.19 18.64 -20.06
CA SER A 465 -18.84 17.44 -20.83
C SER A 465 -18.25 17.77 -22.21
N LEU A 466 -18.72 18.82 -22.89
CA LEU A 466 -18.21 19.27 -24.19
C LEU A 466 -16.86 19.99 -24.08
N ALA A 467 -16.64 20.73 -23.00
CA ALA A 467 -15.35 21.35 -22.66
C ALA A 467 -14.31 20.28 -22.31
N ASP A 468 -14.68 19.30 -21.48
CA ASP A 468 -13.86 18.14 -21.13
C ASP A 468 -13.53 17.32 -22.39
N LEU A 469 -14.48 17.13 -23.30
CA LEU A 469 -14.29 16.47 -24.60
C LEU A 469 -13.23 17.13 -25.48
N LYS A 470 -13.20 18.46 -25.54
CA LYS A 470 -12.24 19.22 -26.34
C LYS A 470 -10.84 19.16 -25.72
N VAL A 471 -10.77 19.23 -24.39
CA VAL A 471 -9.53 19.06 -23.62
C VAL A 471 -8.96 17.65 -23.79
N LEU A 472 -9.80 16.61 -23.71
CA LEU A 472 -9.42 15.20 -23.86
C LEU A 472 -8.99 14.84 -25.29
N ALA A 473 -9.57 15.48 -26.33
CA ALA A 473 -9.17 15.28 -27.72
C ALA A 473 -7.81 15.93 -28.06
N ASP A 474 -7.51 17.10 -27.48
CA ASP A 474 -6.17 17.71 -27.57
C ASP A 474 -5.14 16.88 -26.79
N LEU A 475 -5.56 16.28 -25.67
CA LEU A 475 -4.78 15.30 -24.89
C LEU A 475 -4.44 14.07 -25.73
N ASP A 476 -5.42 13.40 -26.34
CA ASP A 476 -5.22 12.17 -27.12
C ASP A 476 -4.25 12.40 -28.31
N LYS A 477 -4.22 13.61 -28.90
CA LYS A 477 -3.24 13.99 -29.93
C LYS A 477 -1.82 14.17 -29.39
N ASN A 478 -1.64 14.91 -28.30
CA ASN A 478 -0.31 15.13 -27.72
C ASN A 478 0.23 13.85 -27.06
N LEU A 479 -0.65 13.08 -26.42
CA LEU A 479 -0.34 11.82 -25.77
C LEU A 479 -0.02 10.71 -26.77
N ALA A 480 -0.63 10.69 -27.96
CA ALA A 480 -0.25 9.77 -29.04
C ALA A 480 1.16 10.06 -29.59
N VAL A 481 1.58 11.33 -29.64
CA VAL A 481 2.96 11.72 -29.99
C VAL A 481 3.93 11.31 -28.89
N GLU A 482 3.57 11.52 -27.62
CA GLU A 482 4.42 11.21 -26.47
C GLU A 482 4.55 9.71 -26.18
N VAL A 483 3.47 8.94 -26.26
CA VAL A 483 3.48 7.47 -26.20
C VAL A 483 4.21 6.90 -27.42
N GLY A 484 4.05 7.52 -28.60
CA GLY A 484 4.82 7.19 -29.79
C GLY A 484 6.32 7.42 -29.60
N LEU A 485 6.72 8.52 -28.96
CA LEU A 485 8.12 8.83 -28.65
C LEU A 485 8.67 7.83 -27.61
N ALA A 486 7.94 7.57 -26.52
CA ALA A 486 8.33 6.61 -25.49
C ALA A 486 8.41 5.17 -26.05
N ALA A 487 7.50 4.77 -26.94
CA ALA A 487 7.49 3.47 -27.62
C ALA A 487 8.59 3.34 -28.67
N THR A 488 8.90 4.41 -29.40
CA THR A 488 10.02 4.45 -30.36
C THR A 488 11.35 4.35 -29.61
N ILE A 489 11.48 5.07 -28.49
CA ILE A 489 12.68 5.04 -27.64
C ILE A 489 12.86 3.68 -26.96
N THR A 490 11.79 3.09 -26.37
CA THR A 490 11.85 1.71 -25.84
C THR A 490 12.11 0.67 -26.92
N GLY A 491 11.61 0.88 -28.14
CA GLY A 491 11.91 0.06 -29.31
C GLY A 491 13.36 0.17 -29.80
N GLU A 492 13.95 1.37 -29.80
CA GLU A 492 15.36 1.61 -30.14
C GLU A 492 16.31 1.09 -29.03
N LEU A 493 15.89 1.17 -27.76
CA LEU A 493 16.58 0.60 -26.59
C LEU A 493 16.54 -0.94 -26.55
N ALA A 494 15.46 -1.55 -27.03
CA ALA A 494 15.32 -3.01 -27.13
C ALA A 494 16.13 -3.62 -28.29
N ALA A 495 16.63 -2.80 -29.21
CA ALA A 495 17.36 -3.21 -30.41
C ALA A 495 18.90 -3.29 -30.22
N ASP A 496 19.39 -3.58 -29.01
CA ASP A 496 20.82 -3.71 -28.66
C ASP A 496 21.69 -2.45 -28.88
N GLN A 497 21.10 -1.25 -28.99
CA GLN A 497 21.87 -0.01 -29.00
C GLN A 497 22.19 0.45 -27.57
N VAL A 498 23.47 0.64 -27.27
CA VAL A 498 23.97 1.20 -26.01
C VAL A 498 23.54 2.67 -25.92
N VAL A 499 22.39 2.94 -25.28
CA VAL A 499 21.95 4.31 -25.02
C VAL A 499 22.70 4.87 -23.81
N PRO A 500 23.39 6.02 -23.93
CA PRO A 500 24.10 6.64 -22.82
C PRO A 500 23.19 6.96 -21.63
N VAL A 501 23.67 6.68 -20.40
CA VAL A 501 22.94 6.97 -19.14
C VAL A 501 22.47 8.42 -19.06
N ALA A 502 23.21 9.36 -19.63
CA ALA A 502 22.84 10.77 -19.69
C ALA A 502 21.52 11.01 -20.47
N GLN A 503 21.30 10.29 -21.57
CA GLN A 503 20.06 10.38 -22.36
C GLN A 503 18.88 9.77 -21.59
N ILE A 504 19.10 8.71 -20.81
CA ILE A 504 18.07 8.14 -19.94
C ILE A 504 17.67 9.12 -18.82
N VAL A 505 18.64 9.82 -18.22
CA VAL A 505 18.36 10.88 -17.22
C VAL A 505 17.61 12.04 -17.84
N GLU A 506 18.05 12.51 -19.01
CA GLU A 506 17.38 13.56 -19.77
C GLU A 506 15.94 13.17 -20.13
N LEU A 507 15.68 11.90 -20.43
CA LEU A 507 14.33 11.39 -20.67
C LEU A 507 13.48 11.27 -19.40
N GLU A 508 14.05 10.86 -18.27
CA GLU A 508 13.35 10.90 -16.97
C GLU A 508 13.01 12.34 -16.58
N GLU A 509 13.90 13.30 -16.85
CA GLU A 509 13.67 14.73 -16.67
C GLU A 509 12.62 15.27 -17.64
N ILE A 510 12.66 14.90 -18.93
CA ILE A 510 11.65 15.28 -19.93
C ILE A 510 10.29 14.71 -19.53
N LEU A 511 10.19 13.45 -19.09
CA LEU A 511 8.94 12.85 -18.62
C LEU A 511 8.43 13.47 -17.32
N ALA A 512 9.32 13.80 -16.38
CA ALA A 512 8.96 14.52 -15.15
C ALA A 512 8.54 15.97 -15.43
N GLN A 513 9.23 16.65 -16.35
CA GLN A 513 8.90 17.99 -16.82
C GLN A 513 7.60 17.97 -17.60
N LEU A 514 7.35 16.99 -18.48
CA LEU A 514 6.09 16.82 -19.19
C LEU A 514 4.94 16.54 -18.23
N THR A 515 5.13 15.68 -17.23
CA THR A 515 4.14 15.49 -16.15
C THR A 515 3.83 16.81 -15.44
N THR A 516 4.85 17.62 -15.17
CA THR A 516 4.74 18.94 -14.54
C THR A 516 4.13 20.00 -15.49
N LEU A 517 4.45 19.95 -16.79
CA LEU A 517 3.99 20.87 -17.84
C LEU A 517 2.51 20.63 -18.14
N VAL A 518 2.12 19.36 -18.26
CA VAL A 518 0.74 18.90 -18.40
C VAL A 518 -0.10 19.28 -17.18
N CYS A 519 0.47 19.23 -15.96
CA CYS A 519 -0.20 19.66 -14.74
C CYS A 519 -0.16 21.18 -14.47
N GLY A 520 0.81 21.92 -15.04
CA GLY A 520 1.16 23.29 -14.64
C GLY A 520 0.94 24.39 -15.67
N VAL A 521 0.87 24.11 -16.97
CA VAL A 521 0.91 25.16 -18.01
C VAL A 521 -0.48 25.61 -18.51
N HIS A 522 -1.54 24.91 -18.14
CA HIS A 522 -2.90 25.32 -18.48
C HIS A 522 -3.73 25.54 -17.21
N PRO A 523 -3.75 26.73 -16.59
CA PRO A 523 -4.51 27.01 -15.37
C PRO A 523 -5.99 26.60 -15.45
N GLU A 524 -6.57 26.68 -16.65
CA GLU A 524 -7.96 26.32 -16.94
C GLU A 524 -8.15 24.80 -17.14
N LYS A 525 -7.09 24.08 -17.50
CA LYS A 525 -7.06 22.60 -17.60
C LYS A 525 -6.46 21.94 -16.36
N THR A 526 -5.83 22.71 -15.46
CA THR A 526 -5.28 22.25 -14.17
C THR A 526 -6.38 21.64 -13.31
N ALA A 527 -7.63 22.11 -13.39
CA ALA A 527 -8.76 21.48 -12.70
C ALA A 527 -9.15 20.11 -13.28
N VAL A 528 -9.04 19.93 -14.60
CA VAL A 528 -9.34 18.66 -15.31
C VAL A 528 -8.20 17.66 -15.13
N TYR A 529 -6.94 18.10 -15.19
CA TYR A 529 -5.78 17.27 -14.89
C TYR A 529 -5.66 16.99 -13.39
N GLN A 530 -5.91 17.93 -12.50
CA GLN A 530 -6.06 17.64 -11.07
C GLN A 530 -7.28 16.76 -10.82
N GLY A 531 -8.34 16.86 -11.63
CA GLY A 531 -9.51 15.97 -11.59
C GLY A 531 -9.17 14.55 -12.03
N LEU A 532 -8.50 14.37 -13.17
CA LEU A 532 -8.00 13.08 -13.66
C LEU A 532 -6.92 12.50 -12.76
N TRP A 533 -6.05 13.35 -12.21
CA TRP A 533 -5.02 12.99 -11.21
C TRP A 533 -5.63 12.68 -9.83
N LYS A 534 -6.77 13.30 -9.47
CA LYS A 534 -7.61 12.91 -8.32
C LYS A 534 -8.41 11.63 -8.59
N LEU A 535 -8.64 11.28 -9.86
CA LEU A 535 -9.26 10.04 -10.31
C LEU A 535 -8.23 8.91 -10.51
N MET A 536 -6.94 9.24 -10.60
CA MET A 536 -5.88 8.27 -10.38
C MET A 536 -5.92 7.86 -8.91
N PRO A 537 -5.67 6.58 -8.56
CA PRO A 537 -5.78 6.09 -7.17
C PRO A 537 -4.84 6.74 -6.14
N HIS A 538 -4.14 7.83 -6.46
CA HIS A 538 -3.01 8.34 -5.69
C HIS A 538 -3.11 9.81 -5.33
N ARG A 539 -3.83 10.05 -4.23
CA ARG A 539 -3.24 10.76 -3.08
C ARG A 539 -3.74 10.12 -1.78
N ALA A 540 -2.87 9.31 -1.17
CA ALA A 540 -2.48 9.51 0.21
C ALA A 540 -1.10 10.17 0.18
#